data_AF-A0A1M6Y186-F1
#
_entry.id   AF-A0A1M6Y186-F1
#
_cell.length_a   1.000
_cell.length_b   1.000
_cell.length_c   1.000
_cell.angle_alpha   90.00
_cell.angle_beta   90.00
_cell.angle_gamma   90.00
#
_symmetry.space_group_name_H-M   'P 1'
#
loop_
_entity.id
_entity.type
_entity.pdbx_description
1 polymer ?
#
loop_
_entity_poly.entity_id
_entity_poly.type
_entity_poly.pdbx_seq_one_letter_code
_entity_poly.pdbx_strand_id
1 'polypeptide(L)'
;MKKLLLFIPFLIFSCTDDDSNSNKENNLPTSIHVKYLFENNFYIIVPGENNQLKLSYKDGKLNRFEGGGFADPYSANYTFIFNKLTEFTYSSNNILRKSRNNLRNYEYPTQTNFIMNGNIVISSVEDSINNESGIKKYQKYTYHNNQLAKILTYNKYPEKQTYEKEGIERLFYFNSVGNLDSIVKQNVVVDNDLNTYEVSSRLKNKSVKILEDYDNSSNPFKQLFLLDEFFDRSLSKNNFTKVTIKEYVDNKLESTYYYKLDYHYINSKVDLKK
;
A
#
# COMPACT_ATOMS: atom_id res chain seq x y z
N MET A 1 28.90 -63.68 -32.96
CA MET A 1 27.49 -64.11 -32.78
C MET A 1 26.85 -63.25 -31.69
N LYS A 2 25.62 -62.75 -31.94
CA LYS A 2 24.66 -62.07 -31.01
C LYS A 2 25.10 -60.71 -30.42
N LYS A 3 24.81 -59.58 -31.07
CA LYS A 3 23.61 -58.71 -30.97
C LYS A 3 23.40 -58.02 -29.61
N LEU A 4 23.86 -56.76 -29.58
CA LEU A 4 23.24 -55.52 -29.10
C LEU A 4 21.83 -55.62 -28.46
N LEU A 5 21.64 -54.94 -27.31
CA LEU A 5 20.51 -54.03 -27.07
C LEU A 5 20.83 -53.11 -25.87
N LEU A 6 21.21 -51.86 -26.14
CA LEU A 6 21.18 -50.78 -25.15
C LEU A 6 20.25 -49.71 -25.72
N PHE A 7 19.10 -49.58 -25.06
CA PHE A 7 18.03 -48.64 -25.36
C PHE A 7 18.21 -47.45 -24.43
N ILE A 8 18.50 -46.25 -24.95
CA ILE A 8 17.90 -44.98 -24.46
C ILE A 8 17.79 -44.02 -25.65
N PRO A 9 16.58 -43.76 -26.15
CA PRO A 9 16.28 -42.61 -27.00
C PRO A 9 15.84 -41.41 -26.15
N PHE A 10 15.71 -40.26 -26.84
CA PHE A 10 15.09 -38.98 -26.47
C PHE A 10 16.06 -37.81 -26.28
N LEU A 11 16.31 -37.06 -27.36
CA LEU A 11 15.57 -35.87 -27.85
C LEU A 11 16.15 -34.58 -27.24
N ILE A 12 17.13 -33.94 -27.88
CA ILE A 12 16.96 -32.67 -28.62
C ILE A 12 15.75 -31.80 -28.21
N PHE A 13 16.02 -30.75 -27.44
CA PHE A 13 15.43 -29.40 -27.54
C PHE A 13 16.55 -28.43 -27.08
N SER A 14 17.27 -27.80 -28.01
CA SER A 14 17.02 -26.45 -28.53
C SER A 14 16.86 -25.40 -27.42
N CYS A 15 17.99 -24.86 -26.92
CA CYS A 15 18.02 -23.54 -26.30
C CYS A 15 18.18 -22.51 -27.41
N THR A 16 17.06 -22.09 -27.95
CA THR A 16 16.89 -20.79 -28.60
C THR A 16 15.61 -20.23 -28.00
N ASP A 17 15.76 -19.22 -27.16
CA ASP A 17 15.15 -17.92 -27.42
C ASP A 17 15.99 -16.85 -26.72
N ASP A 18 16.82 -16.20 -27.54
CA ASP A 18 17.08 -14.76 -27.43
C ASP A 18 15.74 -14.06 -27.69
N ASP A 19 14.90 -13.97 -26.66
CA ASP A 19 13.76 -13.07 -26.69
C ASP A 19 14.21 -11.67 -26.31
N SER A 20 14.76 -11.03 -27.35
CA SER A 20 14.15 -9.86 -27.96
C SER A 20 13.63 -8.80 -26.98
N ASN A 21 14.29 -7.66 -27.10
CA ASN A 21 13.86 -6.33 -26.73
C ASN A 21 12.46 -6.04 -27.32
N SER A 22 11.42 -6.60 -26.72
CA SER A 22 10.04 -6.17 -26.96
C SER A 22 9.77 -5.03 -25.98
N ASN A 23 9.37 -3.89 -26.52
CA ASN A 23 8.81 -2.79 -25.75
C ASN A 23 7.72 -3.32 -24.82
N LYS A 24 8.05 -3.62 -23.57
CA LYS A 24 7.10 -3.46 -22.47
C LYS A 24 6.84 -1.97 -22.36
N GLU A 25 6.01 -1.46 -23.27
CA GLU A 25 5.27 -0.25 -22.99
C GLU A 25 4.60 -0.49 -21.65
N ASN A 26 5.16 0.16 -20.64
CA ASN A 26 4.76 0.01 -19.26
C ASN A 26 3.28 0.38 -19.17
N ASN A 27 2.42 -0.63 -19.04
CA ASN A 27 1.00 -0.54 -18.67
C ASN A 27 0.87 0.02 -17.25
N LEU A 28 1.39 1.22 -17.04
CA LEU A 28 1.31 1.93 -15.79
C LEU A 28 0.03 2.74 -15.79
N PRO A 29 -0.77 2.68 -14.71
CA PRO A 29 -1.96 3.48 -14.64
C PRO A 29 -1.55 4.96 -14.66
N THR A 30 -1.99 5.70 -15.67
CA THR A 30 -1.79 7.15 -15.77
C THR A 30 -2.95 7.90 -15.11
N SER A 31 -4.09 7.22 -14.95
CA SER A 31 -5.21 7.74 -14.19
C SER A 31 -6.07 6.65 -13.57
N ILE A 32 -6.71 7.00 -12.45
CA ILE A 32 -7.59 6.13 -11.69
C ILE A 32 -8.87 6.90 -11.39
N HIS A 33 -10.01 6.42 -11.88
CA HIS A 33 -11.31 6.98 -11.52
C HIS A 33 -11.73 6.44 -10.15
N VAL A 34 -12.00 7.38 -9.24
CA VAL A 34 -12.25 7.09 -7.85
C VAL A 34 -13.69 7.41 -7.52
N LYS A 35 -14.57 6.47 -7.86
CA LYS A 35 -15.91 6.55 -7.31
C LYS A 35 -15.97 5.95 -5.90
N TYR A 36 -15.04 5.03 -5.56
CA TYR A 36 -15.13 4.20 -4.34
C TYR A 36 -13.79 3.76 -3.69
N LEU A 37 -12.67 4.50 -3.82
CA LEU A 37 -11.41 4.03 -3.17
C LEU A 37 -11.50 3.93 -1.65
N PHE A 38 -12.29 4.79 -1.02
CA PHE A 38 -12.21 4.97 0.43
C PHE A 38 -13.13 3.97 1.14
N GLU A 39 -12.57 3.30 2.15
CA GLU A 39 -13.08 2.10 2.83
C GLU A 39 -14.39 2.32 3.62
N ASN A 40 -14.87 3.55 3.67
CA ASN A 40 -16.10 3.92 4.31
C ASN A 40 -17.12 4.35 3.25
N ASN A 41 -18.35 3.86 3.39
CA ASN A 41 -19.56 4.10 2.59
C ASN A 41 -19.96 5.58 2.37
N PHE A 42 -19.03 6.53 2.46
CA PHE A 42 -19.29 7.90 2.11
C PHE A 42 -19.48 8.00 0.61
N TYR A 43 -20.70 8.39 0.22
CA TYR A 43 -20.94 8.91 -1.11
C TYR A 43 -20.01 10.09 -1.29
N ILE A 44 -18.93 9.87 -2.04
CA ILE A 44 -18.08 10.93 -2.54
C ILE A 44 -18.91 11.68 -3.59
N ILE A 45 -19.81 12.54 -3.14
CA ILE A 45 -20.43 13.54 -4.01
C ILE A 45 -19.39 14.66 -4.09
N VAL A 46 -18.54 14.62 -5.12
CA VAL A 46 -17.89 15.85 -5.60
C VAL A 46 -18.89 16.49 -6.56
N PRO A 47 -19.59 17.56 -6.17
CA PRO A 47 -20.42 18.28 -7.12
C PRO A 47 -19.48 19.04 -8.05
N GLY A 48 -19.39 18.60 -9.31
CA GLY A 48 -18.60 19.26 -10.34
C GLY A 48 -17.15 18.80 -10.44
N GLU A 49 -16.86 18.14 -11.57
CA GLU A 49 -15.54 17.91 -12.18
C GLU A 49 -14.58 16.88 -11.54
N ASN A 50 -14.57 15.70 -12.19
CA ASN A 50 -13.47 14.76 -12.37
C ASN A 50 -12.84 14.13 -11.09
N ASN A 51 -13.48 13.08 -10.56
CA ASN A 51 -12.97 12.16 -9.52
C ASN A 51 -11.78 11.31 -10.00
N GLN A 52 -10.89 11.87 -10.79
CA GLN A 52 -9.80 11.17 -11.45
C GLN A 52 -8.49 11.51 -10.74
N LEU A 53 -7.84 10.50 -10.18
CA LEU A 53 -6.45 10.61 -9.76
C LEU A 53 -5.57 10.56 -11.00
N LYS A 54 -4.55 11.40 -11.04
CA LYS A 54 -3.57 11.43 -12.12
C LYS A 54 -2.22 10.97 -11.59
N LEU A 55 -1.57 10.12 -12.36
CA LEU A 55 -0.27 9.57 -12.03
C LEU A 55 0.69 9.89 -13.16
N SER A 56 1.86 10.38 -12.80
CA SER A 56 2.93 10.70 -13.76
C SER A 56 4.22 10.05 -13.31
N TYR A 57 4.95 9.54 -14.30
CA TYR A 57 6.12 8.71 -14.10
C TYR A 57 7.34 9.38 -14.72
N LYS A 58 8.49 9.18 -14.08
CA LYS A 58 9.80 9.59 -14.59
C LYS A 58 10.70 8.36 -14.50
N ASP A 59 11.35 8.00 -15.60
CA ASP A 59 12.24 6.83 -15.69
C ASP A 59 11.58 5.54 -15.19
N GLY A 60 10.29 5.36 -15.52
CA GLY A 60 9.49 4.19 -15.12
C GLY A 60 9.07 4.16 -13.65
N LYS A 61 9.36 5.20 -12.86
CA LYS A 61 9.00 5.30 -11.43
C LYS A 61 7.93 6.37 -11.22
N LEU A 62 7.03 6.15 -10.25
CA LEU A 62 6.01 7.14 -9.92
C LEU A 62 6.67 8.43 -9.43
N ASN A 63 6.53 9.52 -10.19
CA ASN A 63 7.16 10.80 -9.87
C ASN A 63 6.17 11.74 -9.18
N ARG A 64 4.91 11.69 -9.59
CA ARG A 64 3.88 12.60 -9.08
C ARG A 64 2.49 11.99 -9.15
N PHE A 65 1.72 12.25 -8.10
CA PHE A 65 0.35 11.82 -7.89
C PHE A 65 -0.51 13.05 -7.58
N GLU A 66 -1.54 13.27 -8.38
CA GLU A 66 -2.48 14.39 -8.21
C GLU A 66 -3.88 13.87 -7.98
N GLY A 67 -4.57 14.52 -7.07
CA GLY A 67 -5.89 14.11 -6.61
C GLY A 67 -5.80 13.33 -5.30
N GLY A 68 -6.95 12.88 -4.82
CA GLY A 68 -7.11 12.28 -3.51
C GLY A 68 -7.93 13.20 -2.63
N GLY A 69 -8.90 12.59 -1.95
CA GLY A 69 -9.82 13.28 -1.06
C GLY A 69 -9.39 13.10 0.39
N PHE A 70 -9.63 14.12 1.21
CA PHE A 70 -9.77 13.96 2.65
C PHE A 70 -11.17 14.44 3.04
N ALA A 71 -11.73 13.88 4.11
CA ALA A 71 -13.01 14.31 4.63
C ALA A 71 -12.85 15.73 5.20
N ASP A 72 -13.68 16.67 4.75
CA ASP A 72 -13.78 18.01 5.32
C ASP A 72 -14.31 17.89 6.75
N PRO A 73 -13.48 18.16 7.78
CA PRO A 73 -13.86 18.01 9.18
C PRO A 73 -14.93 19.01 9.61
N TYR A 74 -15.17 20.08 8.84
CA TYR A 74 -16.16 21.11 9.12
C TYR A 74 -17.49 20.88 8.40
N SER A 75 -17.56 19.87 7.52
CA SER A 75 -18.77 19.56 6.78
C SER A 75 -19.66 18.59 7.57
N ALA A 76 -20.92 18.98 7.78
CA ALA A 76 -21.94 18.09 8.39
C ALA A 76 -22.23 16.84 7.52
N ASN A 77 -21.81 16.84 6.24
CA ASN A 77 -22.07 15.80 5.26
C ASN A 77 -20.80 15.07 4.78
N TYR A 78 -19.66 15.23 5.46
CA TYR A 78 -18.39 14.58 5.08
C TYR A 78 -17.99 14.83 3.61
N THR A 79 -18.03 16.08 3.17
CA THR A 79 -17.58 16.50 1.84
C THR A 79 -16.10 16.15 1.66
N PHE A 80 -15.73 15.44 0.59
CA PHE A 80 -14.34 15.14 0.29
C PHE A 80 -13.73 16.20 -0.63
N ILE A 81 -12.55 16.69 -0.26
CA ILE A 81 -11.84 17.72 -1.03
C ILE A 81 -10.72 17.06 -1.84
N PHE A 82 -10.87 17.05 -3.17
CA PHE A 82 -9.88 16.49 -4.11
C PHE A 82 -8.80 17.51 -4.47
N ASN A 83 -7.80 17.68 -3.59
CA ASN A 83 -6.74 18.66 -3.84
C ASN A 83 -5.38 18.30 -3.23
N LYS A 84 -5.12 17.00 -3.10
CA LYS A 84 -3.81 16.48 -2.67
C LYS A 84 -2.85 16.38 -3.85
N LEU A 85 -1.62 16.82 -3.62
CA LEU A 85 -0.50 16.67 -4.54
C LEU A 85 0.63 15.99 -3.79
N THR A 86 1.09 14.86 -4.34
CA THR A 86 2.20 14.09 -3.82
C THR A 86 3.30 13.97 -4.86
N GLU A 87 4.54 14.27 -4.47
CA GLU A 87 5.73 14.24 -5.32
C GLU A 87 6.78 13.31 -4.72
N PHE A 88 7.52 12.61 -5.58
CA PHE A 88 8.52 11.62 -5.19
C PHE A 88 9.90 12.01 -5.72
N THR A 89 10.92 11.90 -4.87
CA THR A 89 12.32 12.05 -5.26
C THR A 89 13.07 10.76 -4.90
N TYR A 90 13.76 10.17 -5.86
CA TYR A 90 14.45 8.90 -5.70
C TYR A 90 15.96 9.13 -5.56
N SER A 91 16.58 8.42 -4.61
CA SER A 91 18.03 8.33 -4.43
C SER A 91 18.45 6.86 -4.44
N SER A 92 19.75 6.58 -4.23
CA SER A 92 20.26 5.21 -4.18
C SER A 92 19.57 4.35 -3.10
N ASN A 93 19.46 4.86 -1.87
CA ASN A 93 18.98 4.08 -0.72
C ASN A 93 17.76 4.70 -0.03
N ASN A 94 17.17 5.75 -0.61
CA ASN A 94 16.00 6.40 -0.04
C ASN A 94 15.06 6.97 -1.09
N ILE A 95 13.81 7.13 -0.68
CA ILE A 95 12.76 7.77 -1.47
C ILE A 95 12.11 8.82 -0.58
N LEU A 96 12.10 10.07 -1.04
CA LEU A 96 11.42 11.17 -0.37
C LEU A 96 10.06 11.38 -1.03
N ARG A 97 8.99 11.22 -0.25
CA ARG A 97 7.61 11.56 -0.62
C ARG A 97 7.24 12.86 0.05
N LYS A 98 6.82 13.87 -0.71
CA LYS A 98 6.26 15.11 -0.18
C LYS A 98 4.80 15.20 -0.57
N SER A 99 3.92 15.37 0.40
CA SER A 99 2.48 15.55 0.16
C SER A 99 2.06 16.92 0.65
N ARG A 100 1.27 17.63 -0.15
CA ARG A 100 0.67 18.90 0.22
C ARG A 100 -0.77 18.98 -0.25
N ASN A 101 -1.55 19.78 0.45
CA ASN A 101 -2.87 20.17 0.03
C ASN A 101 -2.82 21.61 -0.51
N ASN A 102 -3.46 21.88 -1.64
CA ASN A 102 -3.49 23.25 -2.17
C ASN A 102 -4.54 24.13 -1.47
N LEU A 103 -5.43 23.56 -0.65
CA LEU A 103 -6.30 24.34 0.23
C LEU A 103 -5.59 24.64 1.55
N ARG A 104 -5.44 25.93 1.86
CA ARG A 104 -4.92 26.40 3.15
C ARG A 104 -5.84 25.91 4.28
N ASN A 105 -5.23 25.53 5.41
CA ASN A 105 -5.86 25.20 6.70
C ASN A 105 -6.49 23.80 6.89
N TYR A 106 -6.39 22.89 5.91
CA TYR A 106 -6.99 21.56 6.04
C TYR A 106 -6.03 20.47 6.52
N GLU A 107 -4.81 20.44 5.98
CA GLU A 107 -3.80 19.47 6.35
C GLU A 107 -2.41 20.11 6.23
N TYR A 108 -1.57 19.90 7.24
CA TYR A 108 -0.17 20.31 7.15
C TYR A 108 0.51 19.48 6.06
N PRO A 109 1.31 20.09 5.18
CA PRO A 109 2.12 19.32 4.25
C PRO A 109 2.98 18.32 5.01
N THR A 110 3.13 17.10 4.48
CA THR A 110 3.94 16.05 5.11
C THR A 110 5.10 15.68 4.21
N GLN A 111 6.18 15.22 4.82
CA GLN A 111 7.27 14.56 4.14
C GLN A 111 7.49 13.19 4.75
N THR A 112 7.65 12.16 3.92
CA THR A 112 8.00 10.81 4.33
C THR A 112 9.32 10.43 3.66
N ASN A 113 10.33 10.11 4.46
CA ASN A 113 11.57 9.53 3.97
C ASN A 113 11.50 8.01 4.15
N PHE A 114 11.47 7.27 3.04
CA PHE A 114 11.53 5.82 3.01
C PHE A 114 12.99 5.39 2.86
N ILE A 115 13.44 4.48 3.72
CA ILE A 115 14.76 3.85 3.63
C ILE A 115 14.61 2.51 2.93
N MET A 116 15.45 2.29 1.91
CA MET A 116 15.42 1.14 1.03
C MET A 116 16.60 0.21 1.29
N ASN A 117 16.38 -1.09 1.13
CA ASN A 117 17.43 -2.08 0.95
C ASN A 117 17.19 -2.79 -0.40
N GLY A 118 17.90 -2.37 -1.45
CA GLY A 118 17.54 -2.72 -2.81
C GLY A 118 16.15 -2.20 -3.17
N ASN A 119 15.22 -3.10 -3.52
CA ASN A 119 13.86 -2.75 -3.93
C ASN A 119 12.81 -2.83 -2.81
N ILE A 120 13.22 -3.09 -1.56
CA ILE A 120 12.30 -3.21 -0.43
C ILE A 120 12.44 -2.03 0.54
N VAL A 121 11.31 -1.53 1.05
CA VAL A 121 11.28 -0.53 2.13
C VAL A 121 11.57 -1.23 3.44
N ILE A 122 12.55 -0.78 4.22
CA ILE A 122 12.87 -1.35 5.54
C ILE A 122 12.39 -0.47 6.69
N SER A 123 12.33 0.85 6.48
CA SER A 123 11.79 1.81 7.43
C SER A 123 11.28 3.06 6.73
N SER A 124 10.44 3.82 7.41
CA SER A 124 10.09 5.18 7.00
C SER A 124 9.93 6.10 8.19
N VAL A 125 10.16 7.38 7.95
CA VAL A 125 9.90 8.47 8.91
C VAL A 125 9.06 9.51 8.22
N GLU A 126 7.87 9.76 8.75
CA GLU A 126 7.00 10.84 8.32
C GLU A 126 7.01 11.98 9.32
N ASP A 127 7.04 13.19 8.78
CA ASP A 127 7.16 14.44 9.50
C ASP A 127 6.19 15.46 8.88
N SER A 128 5.50 16.22 9.72
CA SER A 128 4.63 17.30 9.27
C SER A 128 5.47 18.57 9.09
N ILE A 129 5.52 19.07 7.87
CA ILE A 129 6.23 20.29 7.52
C ILE A 129 5.56 21.46 8.26
N ASN A 130 6.35 22.17 9.07
CA ASN A 130 5.92 23.29 9.92
C ASN A 130 5.07 22.90 11.14
N ASN A 131 5.06 21.64 11.56
CA ASN A 131 4.44 21.25 12.82
C ASN A 131 5.39 21.46 14.00
N GLU A 132 5.04 22.39 14.89
CA GLU A 132 5.84 22.72 16.08
C GLU A 132 5.85 21.61 17.15
N SER A 133 4.96 20.62 17.07
CA SER A 133 4.94 19.53 18.06
C SER A 133 6.21 18.67 18.04
N GLY A 134 6.95 18.69 16.93
CA GLY A 134 8.15 17.86 16.72
C GLY A 134 7.86 16.35 16.67
N ILE A 135 6.59 15.92 16.67
CA ILE A 135 6.21 14.51 16.65
C ILE A 135 6.43 13.95 15.25
N LYS A 136 7.14 12.82 15.16
CA LYS A 136 7.38 12.10 13.90
C LYS A 136 6.83 10.69 13.97
N LYS A 137 6.20 10.23 12.89
CA LYS A 137 5.66 8.88 12.73
C LYS A 137 6.72 7.98 12.12
N TYR A 138 7.10 6.93 12.82
CA TYR A 138 8.07 5.94 12.37
C TYR A 138 7.34 4.66 11.96
N GLN A 139 7.85 4.01 10.92
CA GLN A 139 7.39 2.69 10.52
C GLN A 139 8.59 1.77 10.30
N LYS A 140 8.50 0.54 10.82
CA LYS A 140 9.47 -0.54 10.61
C LYS A 140 8.82 -1.68 9.85
N TYR A 141 9.45 -2.11 8.77
CA TYR A 141 8.94 -3.13 7.86
C TYR A 141 9.72 -4.42 8.07
N THR A 142 9.02 -5.53 8.30
CA THR A 142 9.63 -6.86 8.48
C THR A 142 9.11 -7.78 7.40
N TYR A 143 10.02 -8.57 6.81
CA TYR A 143 9.73 -9.48 5.72
C TYR A 143 10.02 -10.93 6.13
N HIS A 144 9.28 -11.86 5.57
CA HIS A 144 9.51 -13.30 5.66
C HIS A 144 9.36 -13.89 4.26
N ASN A 145 10.34 -14.69 3.81
CA ASN A 145 10.35 -15.26 2.46
C ASN A 145 10.12 -14.21 1.34
N ASN A 146 10.77 -13.04 1.46
CA ASN A 146 10.61 -11.90 0.54
C ASN A 146 9.19 -11.30 0.44
N GLN A 147 8.28 -11.67 1.34
CA GLN A 147 6.96 -11.05 1.47
C GLN A 147 6.90 -10.19 2.73
N LEU A 148 6.21 -9.05 2.65
CA LEU A 148 6.00 -8.20 3.82
C LEU A 148 5.20 -8.97 4.86
N ALA A 149 5.74 -9.17 6.06
CA ALA A 149 5.06 -9.90 7.13
C ALA A 149 4.44 -8.96 8.17
N LYS A 150 5.12 -7.84 8.45
CA LYS A 150 4.72 -6.91 9.51
C LYS A 150 5.12 -5.47 9.20
N ILE A 151 4.25 -4.53 9.58
CA ILE A 151 4.60 -3.13 9.80
C ILE A 151 4.30 -2.76 11.24
N LEU A 152 5.29 -2.24 11.96
CA LEU A 152 5.12 -1.60 13.25
C LEU A 152 5.17 -0.08 13.06
N THR A 153 4.14 0.63 13.51
CA THR A 153 4.06 2.10 13.46
C THR A 153 4.04 2.66 14.88
N TYR A 154 4.81 3.71 15.14
CA TYR A 154 4.86 4.41 16.44
C TYR A 154 5.30 5.86 16.27
N ASN A 155 5.01 6.71 17.25
CA ASN A 155 5.40 8.12 17.24
C ASN A 155 6.62 8.35 18.13
N LYS A 156 7.49 9.29 17.74
CA LYS A 156 8.59 9.77 18.59
C LYS A 156 8.60 11.27 18.71
N TYR A 157 9.16 11.74 19.83
CA TYR A 157 9.56 13.12 20.09
C TYR A 157 11.10 13.18 20.01
N PRO A 158 11.69 13.47 18.83
CA PRO A 158 13.14 13.40 18.64
C PRO A 158 13.91 14.33 19.58
N GLU A 159 13.37 15.53 19.85
CA GLU A 159 14.00 16.52 20.74
C GLU A 159 14.06 16.07 22.20
N LYS A 160 13.04 15.33 22.63
CA LYS A 160 12.96 14.79 24.00
C LYS A 160 13.64 13.43 24.12
N GLN A 161 14.03 12.84 23.00
CA GLN A 161 14.48 11.44 22.89
C GLN A 161 13.49 10.44 23.51
N THR A 162 12.20 10.80 23.54
CA THR A 162 11.12 9.96 24.04
C THR A 162 10.24 9.47 22.89
N TYR A 163 9.42 8.47 23.17
CA TYR A 163 8.47 7.92 22.22
C TYR A 163 7.12 7.65 22.87
N GLU A 164 6.08 7.60 22.06
CA GLU A 164 4.77 7.16 22.53
C GLU A 164 4.80 5.65 22.74
N LYS A 165 4.47 5.22 23.96
CA LYS A 165 4.46 3.80 24.32
C LYS A 165 3.50 2.99 23.44
N GLU A 166 2.46 3.63 22.94
CA GLU A 166 1.46 3.02 22.08
C GLU A 166 1.86 3.10 20.60
N GLY A 167 1.59 2.04 19.88
CA GLY A 167 1.81 1.92 18.45
C GLY A 167 0.74 1.07 17.78
N ILE A 168 0.90 0.87 16.48
CA ILE A 168 0.01 0.03 15.66
C ILE A 168 0.85 -1.04 14.98
N GLU A 169 0.48 -2.30 15.19
CA GLU A 169 1.00 -3.44 14.45
C GLU A 169 0.01 -3.79 13.31
N ARG A 170 0.54 -3.95 12.10
CA ARG A 170 -0.15 -4.58 10.97
C ARG A 170 0.59 -5.85 10.60
N LEU A 171 -0.10 -6.98 10.66
CA LEU A 171 0.39 -8.28 10.20
C LEU A 171 -0.24 -8.61 8.85
N PHE A 172 0.58 -9.10 7.92
CA PHE A 172 0.18 -9.35 6.53
C PHE A 172 0.32 -10.84 6.24
N TYR A 173 -0.76 -11.44 5.74
CA TYR A 173 -0.82 -12.87 5.43
C TYR A 173 -1.07 -13.04 3.93
N PHE A 174 -0.30 -13.92 3.29
CA PHE A 174 -0.40 -14.20 1.87
C PHE A 174 -0.89 -15.63 1.65
N ASN A 175 -1.72 -15.83 0.64
CA ASN A 175 -2.11 -17.17 0.23
C ASN A 175 -1.01 -17.82 -0.64
N SER A 176 -1.19 -19.11 -0.96
CA SER A 176 -0.22 -19.91 -1.69
C SER A 176 0.11 -19.41 -3.11
N VAL A 177 -0.77 -18.62 -3.72
CA VAL A 177 -0.56 -18.04 -5.07
C VAL A 177 0.08 -16.66 -5.04
N GLY A 178 0.40 -16.12 -3.84
CA GLY A 178 1.08 -14.85 -3.66
C GLY A 178 0.17 -13.62 -3.62
N ASN A 179 -1.12 -13.81 -3.36
CA ASN A 179 -2.06 -12.72 -3.09
C ASN A 179 -2.09 -12.42 -1.59
N LEU A 180 -2.21 -11.14 -1.22
CA LEU A 180 -2.35 -10.73 0.18
C LEU A 180 -3.76 -11.12 0.64
N ASP A 181 -3.88 -12.19 1.40
CA ASP A 181 -5.14 -12.78 1.86
C ASP A 181 -5.81 -11.94 2.95
N SER A 182 -5.03 -11.53 3.95
CA SER A 182 -5.58 -10.79 5.08
C SER A 182 -4.56 -9.90 5.77
N ILE A 183 -5.08 -8.88 6.44
CA ILE A 183 -4.34 -7.92 7.25
C ILE A 183 -4.96 -7.89 8.64
N VAL A 184 -4.16 -8.09 9.68
CA VAL A 184 -4.57 -7.91 11.07
C VAL A 184 -3.96 -6.62 11.58
N LYS A 185 -4.79 -5.65 11.97
CA LYS A 185 -4.39 -4.39 12.58
C LYS A 185 -4.73 -4.40 14.06
N GLN A 186 -3.77 -4.06 14.90
CA GLN A 186 -3.95 -4.08 16.36
C GLN A 186 -3.13 -2.97 17.02
N ASN A 187 -3.69 -2.36 18.07
CA ASN A 187 -2.92 -1.45 18.90
C ASN A 187 -1.97 -2.24 19.81
N VAL A 188 -0.74 -1.76 19.94
CA VAL A 188 0.33 -2.45 20.65
C VAL A 188 1.06 -1.50 21.58
N VAL A 189 1.72 -2.08 22.57
CA VAL A 189 2.65 -1.40 23.45
C VAL A 189 4.06 -1.75 22.97
N VAL A 190 4.84 -0.74 22.60
CA VAL A 190 6.23 -0.90 22.16
C VAL A 190 7.15 -0.82 23.37
N ASP A 191 8.19 -1.66 23.40
CA ASP A 191 9.15 -1.69 24.50
C ASP A 191 10.06 -0.45 24.53
N ASN A 192 10.56 -0.13 25.72
CA ASN A 192 11.42 1.02 26.03
C ASN A 192 12.82 0.93 25.44
N ASP A 193 13.25 -0.23 24.95
CA ASP A 193 14.54 -0.36 24.29
C ASP A 193 14.47 0.18 22.84
N LEU A 194 15.09 1.35 22.66
CA LEU A 194 15.23 2.08 21.41
C LEU A 194 16.04 1.32 20.33
N ASN A 195 16.53 0.11 20.58
CA ASN A 195 17.25 -0.66 19.58
C ASN A 195 16.43 -1.82 19.00
N THR A 196 15.57 -2.44 19.81
CA THR A 196 14.84 -3.66 19.41
C THR A 196 13.46 -3.32 18.83
N TYR A 197 12.78 -2.31 19.39
CA TYR A 197 11.41 -1.91 19.04
C TYR A 197 10.46 -3.12 19.00
N GLU A 198 10.55 -3.95 20.03
CA GLU A 198 9.72 -5.13 20.15
C GLU A 198 8.34 -4.78 20.71
N VAL A 199 7.35 -5.58 20.33
CA VAL A 199 6.00 -5.45 20.85
C VAL A 199 5.97 -6.14 22.21
N SER A 200 5.85 -5.35 23.28
CA SER A 200 5.80 -5.84 24.66
C SER A 200 4.43 -6.41 25.02
N SER A 201 3.35 -5.80 24.51
CA SER A 201 1.99 -6.34 24.65
C SER A 201 1.07 -5.89 23.53
N ARG A 202 -0.01 -6.62 23.31
CA ARG A 202 -1.04 -6.33 22.32
C ARG A 202 -2.34 -5.98 23.03
N LEU A 203 -2.96 -4.86 22.68
CA LEU A 203 -4.27 -4.48 23.22
C LEU A 203 -5.35 -5.37 22.60
N LYS A 204 -6.42 -5.64 23.33
CA LYS A 204 -7.40 -6.68 22.92
C LYS A 204 -8.27 -6.31 21.71
N ASN A 205 -8.26 -5.03 21.30
CA ASN A 205 -9.02 -4.56 20.14
C ASN A 205 -8.21 -4.76 18.87
N LYS A 206 -8.81 -5.42 17.87
CA LYS A 206 -8.17 -5.64 16.56
C LYS A 206 -9.18 -5.58 15.42
N SER A 207 -8.70 -5.16 14.26
CA SER A 207 -9.42 -5.19 12.98
C SER A 207 -8.78 -6.24 12.08
N VAL A 208 -9.59 -7.07 11.44
CA VAL A 208 -9.15 -8.04 10.43
C VAL A 208 -9.77 -7.67 9.09
N LYS A 209 -8.94 -7.31 8.14
CA LYS A 209 -9.30 -7.05 6.75
C LYS A 209 -9.00 -8.30 5.93
N ILE A 210 -10.01 -8.88 5.31
CA ILE A 210 -9.93 -10.06 4.45
C ILE A 210 -10.14 -9.60 3.02
N LEU A 211 -9.24 -9.99 2.13
CA LEU A 211 -9.20 -9.61 0.73
C LEU A 211 -9.62 -10.82 -0.11
N GLU A 212 -10.64 -10.66 -0.93
CA GLU A 212 -11.38 -11.77 -1.54
C GLU A 212 -11.69 -11.48 -3.02
N ASP A 213 -12.19 -12.52 -3.71
CA ASP A 213 -12.65 -12.45 -5.10
C ASP A 213 -11.58 -11.86 -6.04
N TYR A 214 -10.40 -12.48 -6.05
CA TYR A 214 -9.30 -12.07 -6.95
C TYR A 214 -9.63 -12.37 -8.40
N ASP A 215 -9.27 -11.44 -9.27
CA ASP A 215 -9.23 -11.70 -10.70
C ASP A 215 -8.01 -12.55 -11.10
N ASN A 216 -7.96 -12.93 -12.37
CA ASN A 216 -6.80 -13.63 -12.95
C ASN A 216 -5.83 -12.67 -13.65
N SER A 217 -6.04 -11.35 -13.53
CA SER A 217 -5.29 -10.34 -14.28
C SER A 217 -4.06 -9.87 -13.51
N SER A 218 -3.07 -9.33 -14.22
CA SER A 218 -1.91 -8.70 -13.57
C SER A 218 -2.37 -7.44 -12.84
N ASN A 219 -1.98 -7.32 -11.57
CA ASN A 219 -2.38 -6.18 -10.76
C ASN A 219 -1.74 -4.86 -11.23
N PRO A 220 -2.51 -3.85 -11.66
CA PRO A 220 -1.99 -2.56 -12.14
C PRO A 220 -1.37 -1.71 -11.02
N PHE A 221 -1.71 -2.00 -9.76
CA PHE A 221 -1.37 -1.17 -8.60
C PHE A 221 -0.02 -1.56 -7.99
N LYS A 222 0.67 -2.57 -8.55
CA LYS A 222 1.96 -3.09 -8.04
C LYS A 222 3.01 -2.00 -7.80
N GLN A 223 3.03 -0.96 -8.64
CA GLN A 223 4.02 0.12 -8.54
C GLN A 223 3.57 1.29 -7.65
N LEU A 224 2.40 1.20 -7.03
CA LEU A 224 1.81 2.25 -6.20
C LEU A 224 2.00 2.02 -4.70
N PHE A 225 2.96 1.16 -4.30
CA PHE A 225 3.23 0.81 -2.89
C PHE A 225 3.71 1.99 -2.02
N LEU A 226 4.00 3.15 -2.61
CA LEU A 226 4.36 4.37 -1.88
C LEU A 226 3.16 5.29 -1.61
N LEU A 227 1.96 4.91 -2.10
CA LEU A 227 0.70 5.60 -1.84
C LEU A 227 -0.12 4.78 -0.86
N ASP A 228 -0.51 5.40 0.25
CA ASP A 228 -1.18 4.72 1.35
C ASP A 228 -2.53 4.12 0.89
N GLU A 229 -3.21 4.81 -0.01
CA GLU A 229 -4.51 4.45 -0.57
C GLU A 229 -4.45 3.21 -1.50
N PHE A 230 -3.26 2.89 -2.03
CA PHE A 230 -3.03 1.74 -2.90
C PHE A 230 -2.10 0.69 -2.30
N PHE A 231 -1.61 0.92 -1.08
CA PHE A 231 -0.59 0.10 -0.44
C PHE A 231 -1.00 -1.37 -0.39
N ASP A 232 -2.13 -1.69 0.22
CA ASP A 232 -2.61 -3.07 0.38
C ASP A 232 -2.81 -3.75 -0.99
N ARG A 233 -3.36 -3.02 -1.97
CA ARG A 233 -3.54 -3.50 -3.34
C ARG A 233 -2.20 -3.83 -3.97
N SER A 234 -1.20 -2.97 -3.82
CA SER A 234 0.13 -3.16 -4.43
C SER A 234 0.85 -4.44 -3.96
N LEU A 235 0.46 -4.99 -2.81
CA LEU A 235 1.07 -6.20 -2.26
C LEU A 235 0.59 -7.48 -2.97
N SER A 236 -0.65 -7.51 -3.48
CA SER A 236 -1.23 -8.72 -4.10
C SER A 236 -0.74 -8.96 -5.54
N LYS A 237 -0.58 -10.22 -5.95
CA LYS A 237 -0.24 -10.59 -7.34
C LYS A 237 -1.34 -10.20 -8.33
N ASN A 238 -2.59 -10.48 -7.96
CA ASN A 238 -3.82 -10.18 -8.67
C ASN A 238 -4.63 -9.11 -7.94
N ASN A 239 -5.67 -8.60 -8.58
CA ASN A 239 -6.51 -7.58 -7.98
C ASN A 239 -7.68 -8.22 -7.23
N PHE A 240 -7.85 -7.89 -5.94
CA PHE A 240 -9.05 -8.29 -5.19
C PHE A 240 -10.22 -7.38 -5.52
N THR A 241 -11.41 -7.95 -5.62
CA THR A 241 -12.66 -7.20 -5.90
C THR A 241 -13.58 -7.14 -4.69
N LYS A 242 -13.30 -7.87 -3.61
CA LYS A 242 -14.07 -7.82 -2.38
C LYS A 242 -13.17 -7.62 -1.18
N VAL A 243 -13.65 -6.82 -0.23
CA VAL A 243 -13.00 -6.63 1.06
C VAL A 243 -14.05 -6.86 2.15
N THR A 244 -13.71 -7.69 3.12
CA THR A 244 -14.49 -7.91 4.33
C THR A 244 -13.68 -7.41 5.53
N ILE A 245 -14.26 -6.54 6.36
CA ILE A 245 -13.65 -6.04 7.58
C ILE A 245 -14.41 -6.58 8.78
N LYS A 246 -13.67 -7.14 9.73
CA LYS A 246 -14.17 -7.67 11.00
C LYS A 246 -13.50 -6.92 12.15
N GLU A 247 -14.30 -6.31 13.01
CA GLU A 247 -13.81 -5.62 14.21
C GLU A 247 -14.03 -6.48 15.44
N TYR A 248 -13.00 -6.56 16.29
CA TYR A 248 -13.03 -7.34 17.52
C TYR A 248 -12.70 -6.46 18.73
N VAL A 249 -13.48 -6.60 19.80
CA VAL A 249 -13.23 -6.02 21.13
C VAL A 249 -13.15 -7.17 22.13
N ASP A 250 -12.10 -7.19 22.96
CA ASP A 250 -11.87 -8.29 23.91
C ASP A 250 -11.90 -9.69 23.27
N ASN A 251 -11.36 -9.80 22.05
CA ASN A 251 -11.42 -11.00 21.19
C ASN A 251 -12.83 -11.48 20.78
N LYS A 252 -13.88 -10.70 21.04
CA LYS A 252 -15.24 -10.97 20.56
C LYS A 252 -15.50 -10.18 19.29
N LEU A 253 -16.16 -10.81 18.31
CA LEU A 253 -16.55 -10.15 17.08
C LEU A 253 -17.67 -9.13 17.39
N GLU A 254 -17.39 -7.85 17.16
CA GLU A 254 -18.35 -6.76 17.37
C GLU A 254 -19.09 -6.39 16.10
N SER A 255 -18.37 -6.34 14.97
CA SER A 255 -18.99 -5.99 13.69
C SER A 255 -18.33 -6.69 12.51
N THR A 256 -19.11 -6.83 11.43
CA THR A 256 -18.62 -7.29 10.13
C THR A 256 -19.30 -6.46 9.06
N TYR A 257 -18.51 -5.93 8.15
CA TYR A 257 -19.01 -5.25 6.95
C TYR A 257 -18.13 -5.61 5.77
N TYR A 258 -18.69 -5.51 4.57
CA TYR A 258 -17.95 -5.78 3.34
C TYR A 258 -18.33 -4.78 2.27
N TYR A 259 -17.44 -4.63 1.30
CA TYR A 259 -17.69 -3.89 0.08
C TYR A 259 -17.09 -4.62 -1.12
N LYS A 260 -17.71 -4.42 -2.27
CA LYS A 260 -17.22 -4.89 -3.57
C LYS A 260 -16.75 -3.71 -4.40
N LEU A 261 -15.72 -3.96 -5.19
CA LEU A 261 -15.06 -3.02 -6.08
C LEU A 261 -14.88 -3.72 -7.41
N ASP A 262 -15.70 -3.32 -8.37
CA ASP A 262 -15.57 -3.71 -9.76
C ASP A 262 -14.45 -2.91 -10.40
N TYR A 263 -13.60 -3.59 -11.16
CA TYR A 263 -12.41 -3.00 -11.76
C TYR A 263 -12.38 -3.26 -13.26
N HIS A 264 -12.15 -2.20 -14.03
CA HIS A 264 -11.84 -2.29 -15.45
C HIS A 264 -10.51 -1.61 -15.76
N TYR A 265 -9.59 -2.36 -16.37
CA TYR A 265 -8.36 -1.84 -16.95
C TYR A 265 -8.49 -1.71 -18.45
N ILE A 266 -8.47 -0.49 -18.97
CA ILE A 266 -8.52 -0.26 -20.42
C ILE A 266 -7.60 0.91 -20.74
N ASN A 267 -6.64 0.71 -21.65
CA ASN A 267 -5.75 1.76 -22.17
C ASN A 267 -5.05 2.59 -21.08
N SER A 268 -4.41 1.91 -20.12
CA SER A 268 -3.70 2.55 -18.98
C SER A 268 -4.58 3.40 -18.06
N LYS A 269 -5.90 3.24 -18.15
CA LYS A 269 -6.87 3.85 -17.24
C LYS A 269 -7.49 2.76 -16.38
N VAL A 270 -7.63 3.08 -15.10
CA VAL A 270 -8.35 2.26 -14.13
C VAL A 270 -9.70 2.91 -13.85
N ASP A 271 -10.77 2.14 -14.00
CA ASP A 271 -12.11 2.52 -13.55
C ASP A 271 -12.54 1.61 -12.39
N LEU A 272 -12.80 2.20 -11.23
CA LEU A 272 -13.28 1.51 -10.03
C LEU A 272 -14.77 1.81 -9.84
N LYS A 273 -15.60 0.79 -10.12
CA LYS A 273 -17.06 0.81 -9.96
C LYS A 273 -17.48 -0.02 -8.74
N LYS A 274 -18.74 0.10 -8.35
CA LYS A 274 -19.41 -0.67 -7.30
C LYS A 274 -20.54 -1.44 -7.94
#